data_AF-A0A2M7AYW8-F1
#
_entry.id   AF-A0A2M7AYW8-F1
#
_cell.length_a   1.000
_cell.length_b   1.000
_cell.length_c   1.000
_cell.angle_alpha   90.00
_cell.angle_beta   90.00
_cell.angle_gamma   90.00
#
_symmetry.space_group_name_H-M   'P 1'
#
loop_
_entity.id
_entity.type
_entity.pdbx_description
1 polymer ?
#
loop_
_entity_poly.entity_id
_entity_poly.type
_entity_poly.pdbx_seq_one_letter_code
_entity_poly.pdbx_strand_id
1 'polypeptide(L)'
;MKKSDLPIIALIVLVGFLLFGSALNYPFTYDDSVFFSDSVFVRKISNLGVLFEPSKYFKYSKELTYRPFSVMTYLVGFQLFKVTPFYHRLINLSLHILASILVYFFIKKLLDKKIASLTALLFVALPVHSEDILFITFNDDILITVFCLLAFILYLKGDEKSYNISLLFFLLAL
;
A
#
# COMPACT_ATOMS: atom_id res chain seq x y z
N MET A 1 -18.92 -9.47 3.55
CA MET A 1 -19.38 -8.15 3.05
C MET A 1 -20.89 -8.20 2.88
N LYS A 2 -21.64 -7.24 3.41
CA LYS A 2 -23.09 -7.17 3.20
C LYS A 2 -23.37 -6.26 1.99
N LYS A 3 -24.46 -6.48 1.24
CA LYS A 3 -24.84 -5.60 0.09
C LYS A 3 -24.94 -4.12 0.49
N SER A 4 -25.29 -3.85 1.74
CA SER A 4 -25.34 -2.52 2.34
C SER A 4 -24.00 -1.77 2.36
N ASP A 5 -22.89 -2.46 2.14
CA ASP A 5 -21.53 -1.91 2.25
C ASP A 5 -21.03 -1.37 0.91
N LEU A 6 -21.65 -1.78 -0.21
CA LEU A 6 -21.26 -1.34 -1.55
C LEU A 6 -21.30 0.19 -1.74
N PRO A 7 -22.34 0.92 -1.28
CA PRO A 7 -22.39 2.37 -1.48
C PRO A 7 -21.24 3.11 -0.81
N ILE A 8 -20.86 2.69 0.40
CA ILE A 8 -19.76 3.34 1.13
C ILE A 8 -18.40 2.99 0.52
N ILE A 9 -18.22 1.74 0.05
CA ILE A 9 -17.00 1.36 -0.68
C ILE A 9 -16.86 2.17 -1.96
N ALA A 10 -17.93 2.29 -2.75
CA ALA A 10 -17.94 3.11 -3.96
C ALA A 10 -17.64 4.58 -3.65
N LEU A 11 -18.17 5.12 -2.55
CA LEU A 11 -17.88 6.48 -2.12
C LEU A 11 -16.42 6.66 -1.69
N ILE A 12 -15.82 5.73 -0.96
CA ILE A 12 -14.39 5.77 -0.58
C ILE A 12 -13.51 5.78 -1.85
N VAL A 13 -13.80 4.90 -2.80
CA VAL A 13 -13.09 4.85 -4.10
C VAL A 13 -13.24 6.18 -4.82
N LEU A 14 -14.46 6.69 -4.95
CA LEU A 14 -14.74 7.96 -5.63
C LEU A 14 -13.98 9.12 -4.97
N VAL A 15 -14.03 9.25 -3.64
CA VAL A 15 -13.34 10.31 -2.91
C VAL A 15 -11.81 10.19 -3.09
N GLY A 16 -11.25 8.99 -2.98
CA GLY A 16 -9.81 8.78 -3.20
C GLY A 16 -9.36 9.24 -4.59
N PHE A 17 -10.08 8.86 -5.65
CA PHE A 17 -9.78 9.32 -7.01
C PHE A 17 -10.07 10.80 -7.23
N LEU A 18 -11.09 11.38 -6.60
CA LEU A 18 -11.37 12.82 -6.71
C LEU A 18 -10.26 13.66 -6.07
N LEU A 19 -9.71 13.23 -4.94
CA LEU A 19 -8.68 13.97 -4.22
C LEU A 19 -7.28 13.77 -4.82
N PHE A 20 -6.94 12.55 -5.22
CA PHE A 20 -5.57 12.20 -5.61
C PHE A 20 -5.42 11.75 -7.07
N GLY A 21 -6.52 11.60 -7.83
CA GLY A 21 -6.45 11.11 -9.21
C GLY A 21 -5.71 12.06 -10.15
N SER A 22 -5.71 13.36 -9.88
CA SER A 22 -4.90 14.34 -10.63
C SER A 22 -3.40 14.08 -10.51
N ALA A 23 -2.94 13.58 -9.36
CA ALA A 23 -1.54 13.31 -9.07
C ALA A 23 -0.94 12.16 -9.89
N LEU A 24 -1.79 11.32 -10.50
CA LEU A 24 -1.36 10.22 -11.38
C LEU A 24 -0.62 10.75 -12.63
N ASN A 25 -0.94 11.97 -13.09
CA ASN A 25 -0.35 12.54 -14.30
C ASN A 25 0.86 13.43 -14.02
N TYR A 26 1.27 13.57 -12.76
CA TYR A 26 2.45 14.36 -12.42
C TYR A 26 3.73 13.59 -12.79
N PRO A 27 4.80 14.31 -13.16
CA PRO A 27 6.12 13.70 -13.38
C PRO A 27 6.68 13.10 -12.08
N PHE A 28 7.72 12.27 -12.20
CA PHE A 28 8.47 11.79 -11.03
C PHE A 28 8.85 12.95 -10.11
N THR A 29 8.73 12.73 -8.81
CA THR A 29 8.89 13.76 -7.78
C THR A 29 10.14 13.43 -6.97
N TYR A 30 11.05 14.41 -6.84
CA TYR A 30 12.34 14.28 -6.15
C TYR A 30 13.11 12.99 -6.52
N ASP A 31 13.38 12.15 -5.52
CA ASP A 31 14.26 10.99 -5.59
C ASP A 31 13.69 9.84 -6.45
N ASP A 32 12.38 9.85 -6.73
CA ASP A 32 11.78 8.84 -7.61
C ASP A 32 12.46 8.85 -8.99
N SER A 33 12.83 10.03 -9.48
CA SER A 33 13.46 10.18 -10.80
C SER A 33 14.79 9.45 -10.86
N VAL A 34 15.65 9.66 -9.86
CA VAL A 34 16.97 9.03 -9.72
C VAL A 34 16.84 7.53 -9.47
N PHE A 35 15.90 7.13 -8.61
CA PHE A 35 15.66 5.73 -8.31
C PHE A 35 15.26 4.94 -9.56
N PHE A 36 14.29 5.44 -10.34
CA PHE A 36 13.81 4.72 -11.53
C PHE A 36 14.75 4.85 -12.74
N SER A 37 15.52 5.93 -12.87
CA SER A 37 16.50 6.07 -13.95
C SER A 37 17.71 5.17 -13.71
N ASP A 38 18.27 5.18 -12.50
CA ASP A 38 19.64 4.68 -12.25
C ASP A 38 19.68 3.32 -11.55
N SER A 39 18.55 2.86 -11.00
CA SER A 39 18.50 1.57 -10.30
C SER A 39 18.57 0.41 -11.28
N VAL A 40 19.78 -0.15 -11.44
CA VAL A 40 20.01 -1.44 -12.11
C VAL A 40 19.27 -2.57 -11.37
N PHE A 41 18.95 -2.38 -10.09
CA PHE A 41 18.32 -3.38 -9.25
C PHE A 41 16.90 -3.71 -9.71
N VAL A 42 16.03 -2.70 -9.82
CA VAL A 42 14.61 -2.91 -10.21
C VAL A 42 14.44 -3.35 -11.66
N ARG A 43 15.47 -3.15 -12.50
CA ARG A 43 15.49 -3.55 -13.91
C ARG A 43 15.60 -5.06 -14.13
N LYS A 44 16.04 -5.84 -13.14
CA LYS A 44 16.23 -7.29 -13.26
C LYS A 44 15.27 -8.05 -12.36
N ILE A 45 14.29 -8.74 -12.94
CA ILE A 45 13.34 -9.61 -12.20
C ILE A 45 14.06 -10.70 -11.38
N SER A 46 15.25 -11.14 -11.82
CA SER A 46 16.08 -12.09 -11.10
C SER A 46 16.52 -11.61 -9.71
N ASN A 47 16.44 -10.31 -9.44
CA ASN A 47 16.78 -9.73 -8.14
C ASN A 47 15.70 -9.93 -7.08
N LEU A 48 14.55 -10.53 -7.40
CA LEU A 48 13.51 -10.84 -6.41
C LEU A 48 14.05 -11.67 -5.24
N GLY A 49 14.91 -12.65 -5.50
CA GLY A 49 15.53 -13.46 -4.44
C GLY A 49 16.45 -12.64 -3.52
N VAL A 50 17.09 -11.59 -4.07
CA VAL A 50 18.00 -10.72 -3.32
C VAL A 50 17.26 -9.87 -2.27
N LEU A 51 15.97 -9.61 -2.48
CA LEU A 51 15.15 -8.82 -1.56
C LEU A 51 15.13 -9.42 -0.14
N PHE A 52 15.11 -10.75 -0.05
CA PHE A 52 14.98 -11.47 1.21
C PHE A 52 16.32 -12.03 1.72
N GLU A 53 17.44 -11.57 1.16
CA GLU A 53 18.79 -11.92 1.59
C GLU A 53 19.49 -10.66 2.16
N PRO A 54 19.41 -10.39 3.49
CA PRO A 54 19.93 -9.14 4.09
C PRO A 54 21.40 -8.85 3.76
N SER A 55 22.24 -9.88 3.65
CA SER A 55 23.66 -9.76 3.30
C SER A 55 23.91 -9.21 1.89
N LYS A 56 22.94 -9.39 0.99
CA LYS A 56 22.98 -8.90 -0.40
C LYS A 56 22.11 -7.68 -0.60
N TYR A 57 20.98 -7.57 0.10
CA TYR A 57 19.98 -6.52 -0.08
C TYR A 57 20.62 -5.13 -0.20
N PHE A 58 21.28 -4.65 0.86
CA PHE A 58 21.83 -3.28 0.89
C PHE A 58 22.87 -3.04 -0.20
N LYS A 59 23.67 -4.07 -0.53
CA LYS A 59 24.71 -3.98 -1.56
C LYS A 59 24.11 -3.79 -2.95
N TYR A 60 23.00 -4.46 -3.26
CA TYR A 60 22.42 -4.45 -4.60
C TYR A 60 21.31 -3.42 -4.77
N SER A 61 20.44 -3.23 -3.77
CA SER A 61 19.36 -2.25 -3.81
C SER A 61 19.86 -0.81 -3.63
N LYS A 62 20.98 -0.64 -2.92
CA LYS A 62 21.51 0.66 -2.46
C LYS A 62 20.56 1.43 -1.53
N GLU A 63 19.57 0.74 -0.98
CA GLU A 63 18.67 1.30 0.02
C GLU A 63 19.40 1.54 1.35
N LEU A 64 18.93 2.52 2.12
CA LEU A 64 19.46 2.80 3.47
C LEU A 64 18.75 1.97 4.55
N THR A 65 17.54 1.50 4.27
CA THR A 65 16.70 0.73 5.21
C THR A 65 16.24 -0.59 4.58
N TYR A 66 16.00 -1.60 5.42
CA TYR A 66 15.53 -2.90 4.97
C TYR A 66 14.00 -2.91 4.81
N ARG A 67 13.52 -2.69 3.58
CA ARG A 67 12.09 -2.61 3.23
C ARG A 67 11.76 -3.48 2.00
N PRO A 68 11.96 -4.80 2.10
CA PRO A 68 11.93 -5.70 0.94
C PRO A 68 10.59 -5.69 0.20
N PHE A 69 9.46 -5.52 0.89
CA PHE A 69 8.15 -5.49 0.26
C PHE A 69 7.91 -4.21 -0.56
N SER A 70 8.30 -3.04 -0.04
CA SER A 70 8.26 -1.79 -0.81
C SER A 70 9.13 -1.90 -2.05
N VAL A 71 10.38 -2.35 -1.91
CA VAL A 71 11.27 -2.52 -3.07
C VAL A 71 10.74 -3.57 -4.05
N MET A 72 10.05 -4.62 -3.56
CA MET A 72 9.37 -5.58 -4.41
C MET A 72 8.29 -4.91 -5.26
N THR A 73 7.48 -4.00 -4.69
CA THR A 73 6.47 -3.27 -5.47
C THR A 73 7.11 -2.44 -6.59
N TYR A 74 8.24 -1.80 -6.32
CA TYR A 74 8.96 -1.02 -7.33
C TYR A 74 9.58 -1.89 -8.42
N LEU A 75 10.16 -3.03 -8.02
CA LEU A 75 10.75 -4.00 -8.95
C LEU A 75 9.67 -4.59 -9.87
N VAL A 76 8.58 -5.11 -9.30
CA VAL A 76 7.47 -5.66 -10.09
C VAL A 76 6.82 -4.58 -10.94
N GLY A 77 6.56 -3.41 -10.37
CA GLY A 77 6.03 -2.25 -11.08
C GLY A 77 6.92 -1.85 -12.25
N PHE A 78 8.24 -1.84 -12.07
CA PHE A 78 9.19 -1.53 -13.14
C PHE A 78 9.10 -2.56 -14.26
N GLN A 79 8.99 -3.86 -13.93
CA GLN A 79 8.90 -4.90 -14.96
C GLN A 79 7.66 -4.74 -15.82
N LEU A 80 6.53 -4.39 -15.21
CA LEU A 80 5.23 -4.25 -15.88
C LEU A 80 5.07 -2.91 -16.62
N PHE A 81 5.47 -1.81 -15.99
CA PHE A 81 5.12 -0.45 -16.42
C PHE A 81 6.33 0.42 -16.80
N LYS A 82 7.55 -0.11 -16.63
CA LYS A 82 8.81 0.59 -16.89
C LYS A 82 8.84 1.93 -16.12
N VAL A 83 9.36 2.98 -16.75
CA VAL A 83 9.61 4.29 -16.14
C VAL A 83 8.40 5.21 -16.36
N THR A 84 7.19 4.71 -16.03
CA THR A 84 5.93 5.42 -16.25
C THR A 84 5.30 5.82 -14.91
N PRO A 85 5.42 7.09 -14.46
CA PRO A 85 4.95 7.52 -13.14
C PRO A 85 3.49 7.17 -12.85
N PHE A 86 2.64 7.29 -13.87
CA PHE A 86 1.20 7.06 -13.77
C PHE A 86 0.86 5.72 -13.13
N TYR A 87 1.42 4.63 -13.63
CA TYR A 87 1.06 3.29 -13.15
C TYR A 87 1.61 3.02 -11.75
N HIS A 88 2.78 3.54 -11.42
CA HIS A 88 3.35 3.39 -10.08
C HIS A 88 2.54 4.15 -9.04
N ARG A 89 2.12 5.39 -9.34
CA ARG A 89 1.21 6.14 -8.45
C ARG A 89 -0.17 5.52 -8.38
N LEU A 90 -0.64 4.91 -9.47
CA LEU A 90 -1.91 4.19 -9.47
C LEU A 90 -1.87 3.01 -8.49
N ILE A 91 -0.74 2.33 -8.36
CA ILE A 91 -0.54 1.28 -7.34
C ILE A 91 -0.66 1.89 -5.94
N ASN A 92 0.08 2.97 -5.63
CA ASN A 92 0.02 3.59 -4.31
C ASN A 92 -1.38 4.12 -3.98
N LEU A 93 -2.05 4.79 -4.92
CA LEU A 93 -3.43 5.26 -4.75
C LEU A 93 -4.40 4.09 -4.54
N SER A 94 -4.24 2.98 -5.28
CA SER A 94 -5.07 1.80 -5.10
C SER A 94 -4.84 1.16 -3.73
N LEU A 95 -3.60 1.13 -3.25
CA LEU A 95 -3.27 0.64 -1.91
C LEU A 95 -3.84 1.55 -0.82
N HIS A 96 -3.81 2.88 -0.98
CA HIS A 96 -4.43 3.82 -0.04
C HIS A 96 -5.95 3.67 0.03
N ILE A 97 -6.61 3.51 -1.13
CA ILE A 97 -8.05 3.22 -1.20
C ILE A 97 -8.35 1.87 -0.54
N LEU A 98 -7.53 0.85 -0.78
CA LEU A 98 -7.66 -0.45 -0.11
C LEU A 98 -7.51 -0.31 1.41
N ALA A 99 -6.50 0.41 1.89
CA ALA A 99 -6.30 0.68 3.31
C ALA A 99 -7.55 1.37 3.91
N SER A 100 -8.10 2.37 3.23
CA SER A 100 -9.32 3.07 3.64
C SER A 100 -10.55 2.15 3.73
N ILE A 101 -10.69 1.22 2.78
CA ILE A 101 -11.74 0.18 2.81
C ILE A 101 -11.51 -0.79 3.98
N LEU A 102 -10.27 -1.15 4.26
CA LEU A 102 -9.93 -2.00 5.40
C LEU A 102 -10.20 -1.28 6.74
N VAL A 103 -9.92 0.02 6.85
CA VAL A 103 -10.31 0.84 8.01
C VAL A 103 -11.81 0.75 8.23
N TYR A 104 -12.63 0.91 7.18
CA TYR A 104 -14.08 0.73 7.28
C TYR A 104 -14.46 -0.64 7.87
N PHE A 105 -13.91 -1.73 7.34
CA PHE A 105 -14.25 -3.06 7.83
C PHE A 105 -13.74 -3.35 9.25
N PHE A 106 -12.58 -2.81 9.61
CA PHE A 106 -12.01 -2.94 10.94
C PHE A 106 -12.88 -2.21 11.97
N ILE A 107 -13.16 -0.93 11.76
CA ILE A 107 -13.99 -0.13 12.68
C ILE A 107 -15.41 -0.69 12.77
N LYS A 108 -15.98 -1.17 11.67
CA LYS A 108 -17.30 -1.80 11.66
C LYS A 108 -17.37 -3.08 12.49
N LYS A 109 -16.26 -3.80 12.69
CA LYS A 109 -16.20 -4.96 13.59
C LYS A 109 -16.17 -4.56 15.06
N LEU A 110 -15.67 -3.38 15.37
CA LEU A 110 -15.52 -2.88 16.74
C LEU A 110 -16.71 -2.04 17.21
N LEU A 111 -17.28 -1.24 16.31
CA LEU A 111 -18.32 -0.26 16.57
C LEU A 111 -19.48 -0.47 15.59
N ASP A 112 -20.11 0.63 15.14
CA ASP A 112 -21.21 0.59 14.19
C ASP A 112 -20.81 1.06 12.78
N LYS A 113 -21.74 0.86 11.84
CA LYS A 113 -21.55 1.21 10.43
C LYS A 113 -21.36 2.71 10.19
N LYS A 114 -22.05 3.57 10.95
CA LYS A 114 -22.01 5.02 10.77
C LYS A 114 -20.64 5.55 11.17
N ILE A 115 -20.14 5.14 12.33
CA ILE A 115 -18.79 5.50 12.79
C ILE A 115 -17.75 4.97 11.80
N ALA A 116 -17.84 3.70 11.41
CA ALA A 116 -16.92 3.12 10.43
C ALA A 116 -16.89 3.88 9.09
N SER A 117 -18.05 4.32 8.60
CA SER A 117 -18.15 5.09 7.36
C SER A 117 -17.48 6.45 7.49
N LEU A 118 -17.74 7.16 8.59
CA LEU A 118 -17.12 8.46 8.87
C LEU A 118 -15.60 8.33 9.01
N THR A 119 -15.12 7.36 9.78
CA THR A 119 -13.67 7.14 9.98
C THR A 119 -12.96 6.83 8.66
N ALA A 120 -13.53 5.96 7.81
CA ALA A 120 -12.92 5.62 6.53
C ALA A 120 -12.91 6.80 5.54
N LEU A 121 -13.97 7.62 5.52
CA LEU A 121 -14.02 8.82 4.69
C LEU A 121 -13.05 9.90 5.17
N LEU A 122 -12.88 10.05 6.48
CA LEU A 122 -11.86 10.93 7.04
C LEU A 122 -10.45 10.42 6.72
N PHE A 123 -10.21 9.12 6.88
CA PHE A 123 -8.92 8.50 6.59
C PHE A 123 -8.52 8.66 5.12
N VAL A 124 -9.41 8.35 4.17
CA VAL A 124 -9.09 8.51 2.74
C VAL A 124 -8.80 9.97 2.40
N ALA A 125 -9.44 10.93 3.06
CA ALA A 125 -9.31 12.35 2.74
C ALA A 125 -8.21 13.09 3.52
N LEU A 126 -7.55 12.42 4.49
CA LEU A 126 -6.60 13.09 5.38
C LEU A 126 -5.33 13.49 4.61
N PRO A 127 -4.94 14.77 4.57
CA PRO A 127 -3.80 15.24 3.76
C PRO A 127 -2.45 14.63 4.15
N VAL A 128 -2.31 14.12 5.38
CA VAL A 128 -1.08 13.47 5.86
C VAL A 128 -0.68 12.28 4.98
N HIS A 129 -1.65 11.61 4.33
CA HIS A 129 -1.39 10.47 3.43
C HIS A 129 -1.01 10.88 2.01
N SER A 130 -0.95 12.18 1.70
CA SER A 130 -0.62 12.64 0.35
C SER A 130 0.81 12.31 -0.05
N GLU A 131 1.74 12.27 0.91
CA GLU A 131 3.16 11.96 0.68
C GLU A 131 3.31 10.54 0.10
N ASP A 132 2.69 9.55 0.74
CA ASP A 132 2.76 8.14 0.34
C ASP A 132 2.18 7.87 -1.07
N ILE A 133 1.31 8.77 -1.56
CA ILE A 133 0.70 8.69 -2.90
C ILE A 133 1.54 9.44 -3.94
N LEU A 134 2.10 10.60 -3.56
CA LEU A 134 2.87 11.47 -4.45
C LEU A 134 4.27 10.91 -4.71
N PHE A 135 4.93 10.42 -3.67
CA PHE A 135 6.23 9.80 -3.75
C PHE A 135 6.06 8.31 -3.97
N ILE A 136 6.44 7.85 -5.17
CA ILE A 136 6.28 6.43 -5.53
C ILE A 136 7.05 5.55 -4.57
N THR A 137 8.24 6.01 -4.16
CA THR A 137 9.19 5.27 -3.32
C THR A 137 8.87 5.27 -1.82
N PHE A 138 7.76 5.87 -1.36
CA PHE A 138 7.38 6.00 0.05
C PHE A 138 6.13 5.18 0.39
N ASN A 139 5.95 4.01 -0.23
CA ASN A 139 4.74 3.21 -0.06
C ASN A 139 4.78 2.20 1.10
N ASP A 140 5.85 2.21 1.90
CA ASP A 140 6.03 1.39 3.09
C ASP A 140 4.91 1.61 4.10
N ASP A 141 4.57 2.85 4.43
CA ASP A 141 3.53 3.15 5.41
C ASP A 141 2.15 2.64 4.99
N ILE A 142 1.82 2.74 3.68
CA ILE A 142 0.57 2.20 3.14
C ILE A 142 0.56 0.66 3.24
N LEU A 143 1.65 0.00 2.87
CA LEU A 143 1.75 -1.47 2.91
C LEU A 143 1.64 -2.00 4.34
N ILE A 144 2.37 -1.40 5.28
CA ILE A 144 2.31 -1.73 6.70
C ILE A 144 0.87 -1.56 7.21
N THR A 145 0.22 -0.45 6.86
CA THR A 145 -1.17 -0.19 7.24
C THR A 145 -2.12 -1.26 6.72
N VAL A 146 -1.99 -1.65 5.45
CA VAL A 146 -2.81 -2.71 4.83
C VAL A 146 -2.61 -4.04 5.55
N PHE A 147 -1.36 -4.45 5.79
CA PHE A 147 -1.04 -5.71 6.45
C PHE A 147 -1.50 -5.74 7.91
N CYS A 148 -1.28 -4.67 8.67
CA CYS A 148 -1.78 -4.53 10.04
C CYS A 148 -3.32 -4.62 10.09
N LEU A 149 -4.03 -3.92 9.21
CA LEU A 149 -5.50 -3.97 9.19
C LEU A 149 -6.02 -5.35 8.80
N LEU A 150 -5.40 -6.02 7.83
CA LEU A 150 -5.74 -7.40 7.48
C LEU A 150 -5.51 -8.34 8.67
N ALA A 151 -4.37 -8.21 9.36
CA ALA A 151 -4.06 -8.97 10.56
C ALA A 151 -5.14 -8.78 11.62
N PHE A 152 -5.52 -7.53 11.94
CA PHE A 152 -6.51 -7.24 12.97
C PHE A 152 -7.92 -7.71 12.59
N ILE A 153 -8.35 -7.50 11.34
CA ILE A 153 -9.67 -7.94 10.86
C ILE A 153 -9.80 -9.47 10.96
N LEU A 154 -8.73 -10.20 10.63
CA LEU A 154 -8.68 -11.66 10.71
C LEU A 154 -8.61 -12.15 12.16
N TYR A 155 -7.82 -11.49 13.01
CA TYR A 155 -7.77 -11.80 14.44
C TYR A 155 -9.16 -11.70 15.07
N LEU A 156 -9.92 -10.66 14.73
CA LEU A 156 -11.31 -10.46 15.18
C LEU A 156 -12.33 -11.44 14.56
N LYS A 157 -11.93 -12.43 13.76
CA LYS A 157 -12.86 -13.51 13.33
C LYS A 157 -12.95 -14.64 14.35
N GLY A 158 -11.90 -14.87 15.13
CA GLY A 158 -11.95 -15.80 16.27
C GLY A 158 -11.83 -17.29 15.95
N ASP A 159 -11.38 -17.67 14.74
CA ASP A 159 -11.14 -19.07 14.37
C ASP A 159 -9.64 -19.34 14.12
N GLU A 160 -9.19 -20.59 14.38
CA GLU A 160 -7.77 -20.97 14.29
C GLU A 160 -7.13 -20.64 12.94
N LYS A 161 -7.87 -20.89 11.85
CA LYS A 161 -7.39 -20.59 10.50
C LYS A 161 -7.17 -19.09 10.33
N SER A 162 -8.10 -18.26 10.79
CA SER A 162 -7.95 -16.80 10.75
C SER A 162 -6.80 -16.30 11.64
N TYR A 163 -6.48 -16.95 12.76
CA TYR A 163 -5.32 -16.60 13.58
C TYR A 163 -3.99 -16.85 12.87
N ASN A 164 -3.82 -18.00 12.23
CA ASN A 164 -2.59 -18.28 11.49
C ASN A 164 -2.36 -17.29 10.34
N ILE A 165 -3.44 -16.94 9.62
CA ILE A 165 -3.35 -15.95 8.53
C ILE A 165 -3.13 -14.54 9.09
N SER A 166 -3.74 -14.21 10.23
CA SER A 166 -3.51 -12.95 10.94
C SER A 166 -2.04 -12.79 11.32
N LEU A 167 -1.43 -13.83 11.91
CA LEU A 167 -0.01 -13.84 12.27
C LEU A 167 0.87 -13.64 11.03
N LEU A 168 0.56 -14.32 9.92
CA LEU A 168 1.28 -14.11 8.66
C LEU A 168 1.24 -12.64 8.23
N PHE A 169 0.06 -12.02 8.17
CA PHE A 169 -0.03 -10.60 7.79
C PHE A 169 0.67 -9.68 8.79
N PHE A 170 0.61 -9.96 10.08
CA PHE A 170 1.33 -9.18 11.08
C PHE A 170 2.86 -9.27 10.85
N LEU A 171 3.39 -10.46 10.58
CA LEU A 171 4.81 -10.66 10.26
C LEU A 171 5.23 -9.97 8.95
N LEU A 172 4.32 -9.83 7.98
CA LEU A 172 4.57 -9.07 6.74
C LEU A 172 4.57 -7.55 6.97
N ALA A 173 4.01 -7.07 8.08
CA ALA A 173 3.95 -5.65 8.43
C ALA A 173 5.16 -5.18 9.27
N LEU A 174 5.98 -6.12 9.76
CA LEU A 174 7.23 -5.86 10.50
C LEU A 174 8.42 -5.70 9.54
#